data_AF-U9UTD8-F1
#
_entry.id   AF-U9UTD8-F1
#
_cell.length_a   1.000
_cell.length_b   1.000
_cell.length_c   1.000
_cell.angle_alpha   90.00
_cell.angle_beta   90.00
_cell.angle_gamma   90.00
#
_symmetry.space_group_name_H-M   'P 1'
#
loop_
_entity.id
_entity.type
_entity.pdbx_description
1 polymer ?
#
loop_
_entity_poly.entity_id
_entity_poly.type
_entity_poly.pdbx_seq_one_letter_code
_entity_poly.pdbx_strand_id
1 'polypeptide(L)'
;NIRMYNSALSFTSLGANIDHQITGAGGVYTFRIHGEIYHRIGTLLPNPENPPSFAQIYIYDTDHEINNRLSVIPNLDFNILIELQQMLHEINPYVNIFHQAGQLLR
;
A
#
# COMPACT_ATOMS: atom_id res chain seq x y z
N ASN A 1 12.13 -2.71 -10.54
CA ASN A 1 10.88 -2.14 -9.97
C ASN A 1 10.66 -2.46 -8.49
N ILE A 2 11.66 -2.34 -7.61
CA ILE A 2 11.51 -2.63 -6.16
C ILE A 2 10.45 -1.72 -5.50
N ARG A 3 10.46 -0.43 -5.85
CA ARG A 3 9.52 0.55 -5.30
C ARG A 3 8.05 0.21 -5.57
N MET A 4 7.75 -0.39 -6.72
CA MET A 4 6.37 -0.76 -7.07
C MET A 4 5.88 -1.92 -6.20
N TYR A 5 6.68 -2.97 -6.02
CA TYR A 5 6.33 -4.08 -5.10
C TYR A 5 6.18 -3.59 -3.66
N ASN A 6 7.11 -2.77 -3.17
CA ASN A 6 7.01 -2.19 -1.83
C ASN A 6 5.74 -1.36 -1.65
N SER A 7 5.33 -0.63 -2.70
CA SER A 7 4.10 0.17 -2.66
C SER A 7 2.86 -0.73 -2.67
N ALA A 8 2.85 -1.80 -3.48
CA ALA A 8 1.73 -2.73 -3.57
C ALA A 8 1.50 -3.51 -2.26
N LEU A 9 2.56 -3.80 -1.51
CA LEU A 9 2.53 -4.52 -0.23
C LEU A 9 2.49 -3.59 0.99
N SER A 10 2.40 -2.27 0.79
CA SER A 10 2.36 -1.33 1.90
C SER A 10 1.00 -1.32 2.58
N PHE A 11 1.00 -1.25 3.91
CA PHE A 11 -0.21 -1.07 4.72
C PHE A 11 -0.73 0.35 4.70
N THR A 12 0.13 1.33 4.40
CA THR A 12 -0.23 2.75 4.46
C THR A 12 0.41 3.50 3.29
N SER A 13 -0.24 4.57 2.85
CA SER A 13 0.41 5.52 1.96
C SER A 13 1.18 6.56 2.76
N LEU A 14 2.17 7.17 2.14
CA LEU A 14 2.94 8.26 2.75
C LEU A 14 2.34 9.60 2.31
N GLY A 15 2.07 10.47 3.27
CA GLY A 15 1.68 11.85 3.05
C GLY A 15 2.80 12.80 3.45
N ALA A 16 3.08 13.79 2.61
CA ALA A 16 4.04 14.85 2.90
C ALA A 16 3.70 16.10 2.08
N ASN A 17 4.05 17.28 2.60
CA ASN A 17 4.00 18.52 1.84
C ASN A 17 5.28 18.65 1.02
N ILE A 18 5.17 18.37 -0.28
CA ILE A 18 6.30 18.40 -1.21
C ILE A 18 6.48 19.82 -1.73
N ASP A 19 7.69 20.33 -1.60
CA ASP A 19 8.09 21.58 -2.24
C ASP A 19 8.41 21.34 -3.72
N HIS A 20 7.44 21.69 -4.57
CA HIS A 20 7.54 21.51 -6.00
C HIS A 20 8.47 22.51 -6.69
N GLN A 21 8.91 23.59 -6.02
CA GLN A 21 9.80 24.58 -6.65
C GLN A 21 11.20 24.01 -6.94
N ILE A 22 11.61 23.00 -6.18
CA ILE A 22 12.91 22.34 -6.35
C ILE A 22 12.79 20.91 -6.90
N THR A 23 11.57 20.39 -7.04
CA THR A 23 11.34 19.01 -7.44
C THR A 23 11.60 18.85 -8.93
N GLY A 24 12.61 18.07 -9.30
CA GLY A 24 12.95 17.83 -10.71
C GLY A 24 13.66 19.01 -11.41
N ALA A 25 14.18 19.97 -10.65
CA ALA A 25 14.92 21.12 -11.17
C ALA A 25 16.34 20.73 -11.65
N GLY A 26 16.43 19.95 -12.72
CA GLY A 26 17.67 19.62 -13.45
C GLY A 26 18.70 18.79 -12.67
N GLY A 27 18.99 17.57 -13.14
CA GLY A 27 19.95 16.67 -12.49
C GLY A 27 19.27 15.50 -11.76
N VAL A 28 19.87 15.00 -10.68
CA VAL A 28 19.35 13.86 -9.92
C VAL A 28 18.02 14.24 -9.27
N TYR A 29 17.00 13.39 -9.44
CA TYR A 29 15.66 13.60 -8.87
C TYR A 29 15.76 13.82 -7.36
N THR A 30 15.45 15.06 -6.96
CA THR A 30 15.44 15.50 -5.56
C THR A 30 14.08 16.12 -5.30
N PHE A 31 13.52 15.87 -4.11
CA PHE A 31 12.31 16.52 -3.62
C PHE A 31 12.53 16.90 -2.16
N ARG A 32 11.93 17.99 -1.71
CA ARG A 32 12.01 18.47 -0.32
C ARG A 32 10.66 18.37 0.32
N ILE A 33 10.64 17.88 1.56
CA ILE A 33 9.46 17.86 2.42
C ILE A 33 9.59 18.99 3.44
N HIS A 34 8.52 19.74 3.64
CA HIS A 34 8.43 20.73 4.71
C HIS A 34 7.56 20.19 5.85
N GLY A 35 8.09 20.21 7.08
CA GLY A 35 7.42 19.66 8.26
C GLY A 35 7.62 18.16 8.42
N GLU A 36 6.56 17.43 8.76
CA GLU A 36 6.61 16.02 9.13
C GLU A 36 6.08 15.10 8.02
N ILE A 37 6.59 13.85 8.03
CA ILE A 37 6.03 12.76 7.25
C ILE A 37 4.93 12.11 8.06
N TYR A 38 3.76 11.90 7.46
CA TYR A 38 2.64 11.23 8.11
C TYR A 38 2.19 10.00 7.32
N HIS A 39 1.76 8.97 8.05
CA HIS A 39 1.10 7.81 7.45
C HIS A 39 -0.34 8.18 7.15
N ARG A 40 -0.72 8.08 5.89
CA ARG A 40 -2.10 8.21 5.44
C ARG A 40 -2.76 6.84 5.50
N ILE A 41 -3.48 6.62 6.59
CA ILE A 41 -4.34 5.46 6.81
C ILE A 41 -5.74 5.90 6.39
N GLY A 42 -6.27 5.29 5.33
CA GLY A 42 -7.62 5.57 4.85
C GLY A 42 -8.69 5.09 5.83
N THR A 43 -9.95 5.15 5.39
CA THR A 43 -11.04 4.47 6.10
C THR A 43 -10.77 2.97 6.22
N LEU A 44 -11.35 2.33 7.24
CA LEU A 44 -11.14 0.91 7.50
C LEU A 44 -11.69 0.02 6.37
N LEU A 45 -12.85 0.41 5.82
CA LEU A 45 -13.48 -0.21 4.67
C LEU A 45 -13.39 0.71 3.46
N PRO A 46 -13.29 0.17 2.23
CA PRO A 46 -13.37 0.96 1.02
C PRO A 46 -14.74 1.63 0.90
N ASN A 47 -14.78 2.81 0.30
CA ASN A 47 -16.04 3.39 -0.16
C ASN A 47 -16.59 2.53 -1.31
N PRO A 48 -17.92 2.41 -1.48
CA PRO A 48 -18.52 1.56 -2.52
C PRO A 48 -18.00 1.81 -3.95
N GLU A 49 -17.61 3.06 -4.23
CA GLU A 49 -17.12 3.50 -5.55
C GLU A 49 -15.62 3.28 -5.77
N ASN A 50 -14.87 2.88 -4.74
CA ASN A 50 -13.41 2.79 -4.79
C ASN A 50 -12.93 1.36 -4.54
N PRO A 51 -11.93 0.86 -5.30
CA PRO A 51 -11.29 -0.40 -4.99
C PRO A 51 -10.55 -0.31 -3.64
N PRO A 52 -10.44 -1.43 -2.90
CA PRO A 52 -9.66 -1.47 -1.66
C PRO A 52 -8.19 -1.15 -1.94
N SER A 53 -7.59 -0.34 -1.05
CA SER A 53 -6.18 0.05 -1.16
C SER A 53 -5.47 -0.03 0.19
N PHE A 54 -4.16 -0.28 0.16
CA PHE A 54 -3.30 -0.35 1.35
C PHE A 54 -3.88 -1.28 2.44
N ALA A 55 -4.07 -0.80 3.67
CA ALA A 55 -4.65 -1.56 4.79
C ALA A 55 -5.99 -2.24 4.46
N GLN A 56 -6.82 -1.63 3.61
CA GLN A 56 -8.15 -2.17 3.28
C GLN A 56 -8.06 -3.51 2.54
N ILE A 57 -6.95 -3.75 1.82
CA ILE A 57 -6.70 -5.02 1.12
C ILE A 57 -6.63 -6.17 2.14
N TYR A 58 -6.07 -5.92 3.32
CA TYR A 58 -5.98 -6.90 4.40
C TYR A 58 -7.26 -7.00 5.26
N ILE A 59 -8.32 -6.23 4.98
CA ILE A 59 -9.53 -6.19 5.82
C ILE A 59 -10.76 -6.61 5.02
N TYR A 60 -10.98 -6.00 3.86
CA TYR A 60 -12.24 -6.08 3.13
C TYR A 60 -12.40 -7.42 2.39
N ASP A 61 -11.48 -7.71 1.48
CA ASP A 61 -11.52 -8.89 0.60
C ASP A 61 -10.17 -9.60 0.58
N THR A 62 -9.95 -10.38 1.65
CA THR A 62 -8.74 -11.17 1.89
C THR A 62 -8.55 -12.31 0.89
N ASP A 63 -9.63 -12.73 0.21
CA ASP A 63 -9.55 -13.83 -0.76
C ASP A 63 -8.99 -13.35 -2.11
N HIS A 64 -9.11 -12.05 -2.40
CA HIS A 64 -8.66 -11.45 -3.66
C HIS A 64 -7.55 -10.40 -3.48
N GLU A 65 -6.72 -10.49 -2.43
CA GLU A 65 -5.68 -9.51 -2.16
C GLU A 65 -4.75 -9.25 -3.36
N ILE A 66 -4.31 -10.30 -4.04
CA ILE A 66 -3.40 -10.18 -5.19
C ILE A 66 -4.05 -9.40 -6.33
N ASN A 67 -5.32 -9.70 -6.65
CA ASN A 67 -6.06 -9.01 -7.70
C ASN A 67 -6.29 -7.54 -7.31
N ASN A 68 -6.60 -7.27 -6.04
CA ASN A 68 -6.77 -5.93 -5.50
C ASN A 68 -5.44 -5.13 -5.56
N ARG A 69 -4.29 -5.77 -5.33
CA ARG A 69 -2.98 -5.10 -5.48
C ARG A 69 -2.67 -4.78 -6.95
N LEU A 70 -2.97 -5.70 -7.86
CA LEU A 70 -2.72 -5.53 -9.29
C LEU A 70 -3.64 -4.49 -9.95
N SER A 71 -4.85 -4.30 -9.41
CA SER A 71 -5.76 -3.23 -9.88
C SER A 71 -5.23 -1.84 -9.51
N VAL A 72 -4.55 -1.70 -8.37
CA VAL A 72 -3.94 -0.44 -7.91
C VAL A 72 -2.59 -0.17 -8.58
N ILE A 73 -1.75 -1.20 -8.70
CA ILE A 73 -0.41 -1.10 -9.31
C ILE A 73 -0.31 -2.11 -10.46
N PRO A 74 -0.74 -1.72 -11.68
CA PRO A 74 -0.67 -2.60 -12.83
C PRO A 74 0.80 -2.84 -13.25
N ASN A 75 1.05 -3.95 -13.93
CA ASN A 75 2.36 -4.36 -14.47
C ASN A 75 3.39 -4.88 -13.44
N LEU A 76 2.91 -5.47 -12.34
CA LEU A 76 3.77 -6.32 -11.48
C LEU A 76 3.80 -7.75 -12.02
N ASP A 77 4.93 -8.42 -11.82
CA ASP A 77 5.00 -9.87 -12.05
C ASP A 77 4.17 -10.57 -10.97
N PHE A 78 3.25 -11.41 -11.44
CA PHE A 78 2.28 -12.09 -10.59
C PHE A 78 2.95 -13.04 -9.59
N ASN A 79 3.95 -13.81 -10.04
CA ASN A 79 4.61 -14.81 -9.19
C ASN A 79 5.45 -14.14 -8.10
N ILE A 80 6.19 -13.09 -8.47
CA ILE A 80 6.98 -12.32 -7.49
C ILE A 80 6.06 -11.70 -6.44
N LEU A 81 4.90 -11.14 -6.86
CA LEU A 81 3.96 -10.54 -5.92
C LEU A 81 3.39 -11.57 -4.95
N ILE A 82 3.07 -12.78 -5.42
CA ILE A 82 2.59 -13.88 -4.56
C ILE A 82 3.65 -14.29 -3.55
N GLU A 83 4.88 -14.55 -4.01
CA GLU A 83 5.97 -14.98 -3.12
C GLU A 83 6.24 -13.95 -2.02
N LEU A 84 6.27 -12.66 -2.38
CA LEU A 84 6.45 -11.58 -1.42
C LEU A 84 5.25 -11.45 -0.47
N GLN A 85 4.02 -11.62 -0.95
CA GLN A 85 2.83 -11.59 -0.09
C GLN A 85 2.84 -12.76 0.90
N GLN A 86 3.15 -13.97 0.45
CA GLN A 86 3.24 -15.15 1.31
C GLN A 86 4.29 -14.96 2.40
N MET A 87 5.49 -14.51 2.02
CA MET A 87 6.54 -14.14 2.98
C MET A 87 6.04 -13.12 4.01
N LEU A 88 5.30 -12.09 3.55
CA LEU A 88 4.76 -11.07 4.44
C LEU A 88 3.72 -11.65 5.40
N HIS A 89 2.85 -12.55 4.93
CA HIS A 89 1.81 -13.20 5.74
C HIS A 89 2.43 -14.10 6.82
N GLU A 90 3.54 -14.76 6.50
CA GLU A 90 4.25 -15.63 7.45
C GLU A 90 5.03 -14.84 8.51
N ILE A 91 5.66 -13.73 8.13
CA ILE A 91 6.66 -13.06 8.97
C ILE A 91 6.09 -11.82 9.67
N ASN A 92 5.21 -11.06 9.02
CA ASN A 92 4.78 -9.76 9.51
C ASN A 92 3.54 -9.89 10.42
N PRO A 93 3.67 -9.68 11.75
CA PRO A 93 2.56 -9.85 12.68
C PRO A 93 1.39 -8.89 12.43
N TYR A 94 1.62 -7.76 11.76
CA TYR A 94 0.56 -6.82 11.44
C TYR A 94 -0.44 -7.40 10.44
N VAL A 95 -0.02 -8.27 9.51
CA VAL A 95 -0.96 -8.94 8.57
C VAL A 95 -2.08 -9.61 9.37
N ASN A 96 -1.71 -10.39 10.39
CA ASN A 96 -2.66 -11.11 11.23
C ASN A 96 -3.58 -10.16 12.00
N ILE A 97 -3.08 -9.03 12.49
CA ILE A 97 -3.88 -8.02 13.19
C ILE A 97 -4.94 -7.42 12.25
N PHE A 98 -4.57 -7.08 11.02
CA PHE A 98 -5.50 -6.53 10.02
C PHE A 98 -6.51 -7.58 9.55
N HIS A 99 -6.08 -8.82 9.31
CA HIS A 99 -6.98 -9.94 8.97
C HIS A 99 -8.00 -10.21 10.08
N GLN A 100 -7.58 -10.22 11.34
CA GLN A 100 -8.47 -10.37 12.49
C GLN A 100 -9.46 -9.21 12.61
N ALA A 101 -9.00 -7.97 12.39
CA ALA A 101 -9.89 -6.83 12.36
C ALA A 101 -10.98 -6.99 11.26
N GLY A 102 -10.61 -7.49 10.08
CA GLY A 102 -11.57 -7.83 9.02
C GLY A 102 -12.60 -8.89 9.43
N GLN A 103 -12.17 -9.93 10.17
CA GLN A 103 -13.08 -10.96 10.68
C GLN A 103 -14.09 -10.43 11.71
N LEU A 104 -13.68 -9.48 12.56
CA LEU A 104 -14.55 -8.89 13.59
C LEU A 104 -15.62 -7.93 13.03
N LEU A 105 -15.43 -7.43 11.81
CA LEU A 105 -16.34 -6.49 11.16
C LEU A 105 -17.40 -7.16 10.29
N ARG A 106 -17.29 -8.47 10.08
CA ARG A 106 -18.24 -9.31 9.32
C ARG A 106 -19.28 -9.90 10.27
#